data_AF-V4J963-F1
#
_entry.id   AF-V4J963-F1
#
_cell.length_a   1.000
_cell.length_b   1.000
_cell.length_c   1.000
_cell.angle_alpha   90.00
_cell.angle_beta   90.00
_cell.angle_gamma   90.00
#
_symmetry.space_group_name_H-M   'P 1'
#
loop_
_entity.id
_entity.type
_entity.pdbx_description
1 polymer ?
#
loop_
_entity_poly.entity_id
_entity_poly.type
_entity_poly.pdbx_seq_one_letter_code
_entity_poly.pdbx_strand_id
1 'polypeptide(L)'
;MSRSGWTGEDGFEVWAEHADAEKVLRAAIVAGAKPTGIAARDTLRIEMGFVLGGNEYGEDPVKYPCALSLRYGMGAIDWSKRGFYGEEALRACRREGLRWVRVGVEMKKSHARFVPRGGYKVLVDDVEVGWVTSGTFSPVLGRGIGQAYVDTRYAIFGETVTIVDERGRTGEGKLVDFPFIKK
;
A
#
# COMPACT_ATOMS: atom_id res chain seq x y z
N MET A 1 13.68 -21.25 7.58
CA MET A 1 13.74 -19.77 7.60
C MET A 1 13.82 -19.27 6.18
N SER A 2 13.32 -18.06 5.92
CA SER A 2 13.40 -17.39 4.62
C SER A 2 13.94 -15.99 4.83
N ARG A 3 14.76 -15.47 3.91
CA ARG A 3 15.17 -14.06 3.90
C ARG A 3 14.10 -13.23 3.20
N SER A 4 13.00 -13.03 3.90
CA SER A 4 11.80 -12.33 3.46
C SER A 4 11.22 -11.53 4.62
N GLY A 5 10.29 -10.62 4.32
CA GLY A 5 9.58 -9.87 5.34
C GLY A 5 8.66 -8.80 4.78
N TRP A 6 7.79 -8.27 5.64
CA TRP A 6 6.75 -7.30 5.29
C TRP A 6 7.07 -5.87 5.72
N THR A 7 8.34 -5.57 6.00
CA THR A 7 8.80 -4.27 6.52
C THR A 7 9.62 -3.46 5.52
N GLY A 8 10.13 -4.09 4.46
CA GLY A 8 11.15 -3.54 3.55
C GLY A 8 12.54 -3.37 4.17
N GLU A 9 12.71 -3.82 5.41
CA GLU A 9 14.01 -4.00 6.05
C GLU A 9 14.61 -5.36 5.70
N ASP A 10 15.93 -5.48 5.83
CA ASP A 10 16.56 -6.79 5.82
C ASP A 10 16.10 -7.58 7.05
N GLY A 11 15.90 -8.89 6.88
CA GLY A 11 15.32 -9.71 7.92
C GLY A 11 14.97 -11.12 7.44
N PHE A 12 14.45 -11.88 8.39
CA PHE A 12 14.08 -13.28 8.19
C PHE A 12 12.69 -13.57 8.74
N GLU A 13 11.98 -14.43 8.05
CA GLU A 13 10.78 -15.10 8.55
C GLU A 13 11.18 -16.50 9.07
N VAL A 14 10.77 -16.76 10.31
CA VAL A 14 11.08 -17.99 11.04
C VAL A 14 9.78 -18.73 11.35
N TRP A 15 9.65 -19.92 10.79
CA TRP A 15 8.59 -20.87 11.13
C TRP A 15 9.15 -21.88 12.12
N ALA A 16 8.36 -22.17 13.16
CA ALA A 16 8.68 -23.16 14.18
C ALA A 16 7.40 -23.91 14.56
N GLU A 17 7.57 -25.11 15.09
CA GLU A 17 6.48 -25.83 15.74
C GLU A 17 5.91 -25.00 16.89
N HIS A 18 4.61 -25.15 17.15
CA HIS A 18 3.93 -24.37 18.20
C HIS A 18 4.63 -24.49 19.56
N ALA A 19 5.10 -25.69 19.91
CA ALA A 19 5.82 -25.96 21.16
C ALA A 19 7.20 -25.27 21.27
N ASP A 20 7.76 -24.79 20.17
CA ASP A 20 9.08 -24.16 20.12
C ASP A 20 9.02 -22.65 19.85
N ALA A 21 7.88 -22.12 19.42
CA ALA A 21 7.72 -20.69 19.07
C ALA A 21 8.13 -19.75 20.22
N GLU A 22 7.77 -20.07 21.46
CA GLU A 22 8.16 -19.26 22.63
C GLU A 22 9.68 -19.28 22.85
N LYS A 23 10.33 -20.42 22.69
CA LYS A 23 11.79 -20.56 22.86
C LYS A 23 12.53 -19.71 21.83
N VAL A 24 12.08 -19.75 20.57
CA VAL A 24 12.64 -18.95 19.47
C VAL A 24 12.51 -17.46 19.77
N LEU A 25 11.33 -17.00 20.17
CA LEU A 25 11.11 -15.59 20.51
C LEU A 25 11.98 -15.14 21.69
N ARG A 26 12.05 -15.94 22.76
CA ARG A 26 12.90 -15.64 23.93
C ARG A 26 14.37 -15.57 23.56
N ALA A 27 14.86 -16.49 22.74
CA ALA A 27 16.24 -16.46 22.25
C ALA A 27 16.55 -15.19 21.45
N ALA A 28 15.63 -14.77 20.57
CA ALA A 28 15.78 -13.52 19.83
C ALA A 28 15.82 -12.29 20.75
N ILE A 29 14.96 -12.24 21.78
CA ILE A 29 14.95 -11.15 22.77
C ILE A 29 16.25 -11.10 23.56
N VAL A 30 16.76 -12.25 24.02
CA VAL A 30 18.06 -12.36 24.72
C VAL A 30 19.20 -11.88 23.82
N ALA A 31 19.11 -12.15 22.51
CA ALA A 31 20.05 -11.64 21.50
C ALA A 31 19.88 -10.15 21.15
N GLY A 32 18.91 -9.44 21.76
CA GLY A 32 18.72 -7.99 21.62
C GLY A 32 17.52 -7.58 20.76
N ALA A 33 16.72 -8.52 20.26
CA ALA A 33 15.50 -8.17 19.51
C ALA A 33 14.46 -7.50 20.42
N LYS A 34 13.77 -6.49 19.89
CA LYS A 34 12.66 -5.83 20.56
C LYS A 34 11.34 -6.28 19.91
N PRO A 35 10.40 -6.85 20.68
CA PRO A 35 9.08 -7.20 20.14
C PRO A 35 8.40 -5.98 19.55
N THR A 36 7.76 -6.16 18.40
CA THR A 36 7.01 -5.10 17.72
C THR A 36 5.59 -5.56 17.41
N GLY A 37 4.64 -4.64 17.54
CA GLY A 37 3.22 -4.93 17.34
C GLY A 37 2.75 -4.71 15.90
N ILE A 38 1.50 -5.09 15.64
CA ILE A 38 0.88 -5.00 14.30
C ILE A 38 0.80 -3.57 13.77
N ALA A 39 0.66 -2.56 14.64
CA ALA A 39 0.59 -1.16 14.24
C ALA A 39 1.92 -0.67 13.64
N ALA A 40 3.05 -1.04 14.24
CA ALA A 40 4.37 -0.71 13.71
C ALA A 40 4.61 -1.41 12.37
N ARG A 41 4.21 -2.69 12.25
CA ARG A 41 4.25 -3.42 10.98
C ARG A 41 3.42 -2.74 9.89
N ASP A 42 2.22 -2.26 10.21
CA ASP A 42 1.35 -1.59 9.24
C ASP A 42 1.94 -0.24 8.79
N THR A 43 2.64 0.47 9.68
CA THR A 43 3.39 1.66 9.26
C THR A 43 4.51 1.31 8.28
N LEU A 44 5.37 0.35 8.62
CA LEU A 44 6.52 -0.04 7.78
C LEU A 44 6.07 -0.52 6.39
N ARG A 45 5.02 -1.34 6.32
CA ARG A 45 4.50 -1.83 5.03
C ARG A 45 3.92 -0.71 4.19
N ILE A 46 3.26 0.29 4.80
CA ILE A 46 2.71 1.43 4.06
C ILE A 46 3.85 2.31 3.55
N GLU A 47 4.86 2.58 4.38
CA GLU A 47 6.06 3.33 3.98
C GLU A 47 6.76 2.70 2.77
N MET A 48 6.73 1.38 2.64
CA MET A 48 7.27 0.65 1.50
C MET A 48 6.29 0.46 0.33
N GLY A 49 5.03 0.86 0.50
CA GLY A 49 3.99 0.66 -0.52
C GLY A 49 3.55 -0.79 -0.70
N PHE A 50 3.71 -1.62 0.32
CA PHE A 50 3.22 -3.00 0.32
C PHE A 50 1.71 -3.05 0.57
N VAL A 51 1.04 -4.02 -0.06
CA VAL A 51 -0.42 -4.08 -0.16
C VAL A 51 -1.02 -5.10 0.82
N LEU A 52 -2.10 -4.75 1.49
CA LEU A 52 -2.78 -5.65 2.42
C LEU A 52 -4.09 -6.15 1.82
N GLY A 53 -4.34 -7.46 1.92
CA GLY A 53 -5.62 -8.06 1.53
C GLY A 53 -6.75 -7.49 2.39
N GLY A 54 -7.85 -7.10 1.75
CA GLY A 54 -8.94 -6.35 2.38
C GLY A 54 -8.76 -4.82 2.31
N ASN A 55 -7.56 -4.31 2.04
CA ASN A 55 -7.30 -2.88 1.88
C ASN A 55 -7.07 -2.48 0.42
N GLU A 56 -6.00 -3.00 -0.17
CA GLU A 56 -5.61 -2.67 -1.54
C GLU A 56 -6.19 -3.66 -2.57
N TYR A 57 -6.41 -4.91 -2.17
CA TYR A 57 -6.95 -5.96 -3.04
C TYR A 57 -7.93 -6.87 -2.27
N GLY A 58 -8.82 -7.52 -3.00
CA GLY A 58 -9.85 -8.41 -2.45
C GLY A 58 -10.81 -8.87 -3.54
N GLU A 59 -11.92 -9.48 -3.13
CA GLU A 59 -12.86 -10.15 -4.06
C GLU A 59 -13.92 -9.22 -4.64
N ASP A 60 -14.23 -8.09 -3.98
CA ASP A 60 -15.23 -7.12 -4.46
C ASP A 60 -14.70 -6.32 -5.66
N PRO A 61 -15.22 -6.56 -6.88
CA PRO A 61 -14.72 -5.90 -8.09
C PRO A 61 -15.09 -4.41 -8.17
N VAL A 62 -16.04 -3.94 -7.35
CA VAL A 62 -16.41 -2.52 -7.26
C VAL A 62 -15.36 -1.76 -6.45
N LYS A 63 -14.88 -2.38 -5.37
CA LYS A 63 -13.90 -1.81 -4.45
C LYS A 63 -12.45 -2.01 -4.89
N TYR A 64 -12.16 -3.14 -5.52
CA TYR A 64 -10.82 -3.54 -5.93
C TYR A 64 -10.74 -3.62 -7.46
N PRO A 65 -10.13 -2.61 -8.11
CA PRO A 65 -9.87 -2.65 -9.55
C PRO A 65 -9.03 -3.85 -9.95
N CYS A 66 -8.89 -4.04 -11.26
CA CYS A 66 -8.09 -5.12 -11.83
C CYS A 66 -6.71 -5.25 -11.15
N ALA A 67 -6.26 -6.47 -10.86
CA ALA A 67 -5.01 -6.68 -10.10
C ALA A 67 -3.76 -6.08 -10.76
N LEU A 68 -3.80 -5.78 -12.06
CA LEU A 68 -2.74 -5.02 -12.74
C LEU A 68 -2.61 -3.58 -12.23
N SER A 69 -3.68 -2.99 -11.69
CA SER A 69 -3.70 -1.67 -11.06
C SER A 69 -2.83 -1.60 -9.81
N LEU A 70 -2.56 -2.73 -9.15
CA LEU A 70 -1.63 -2.85 -8.04
C LEU A 70 -0.15 -2.78 -8.48
N ARG A 71 0.08 -2.83 -9.80
CA ARG A 71 1.37 -2.94 -10.50
C ARG A 71 2.06 -4.31 -10.36
N TYR A 72 1.32 -5.32 -9.87
CA TYR A 72 1.81 -6.70 -9.79
C TYR A 72 2.14 -7.35 -11.14
N GLY A 73 1.42 -6.96 -12.20
CA GLY A 73 1.65 -7.51 -13.54
C GLY A 73 3.00 -7.18 -14.17
N MET A 74 3.81 -6.33 -13.53
CA MET A 74 5.16 -5.99 -13.99
C MET A 74 6.23 -7.00 -13.54
N GLY A 75 5.93 -7.90 -12.60
CA GLY A 75 6.92 -8.90 -12.15
C GLY A 75 6.38 -10.12 -11.40
N ALA A 76 5.14 -10.06 -10.88
CA ALA A 76 4.51 -11.19 -10.21
C ALA A 76 3.73 -12.12 -11.16
N ILE A 77 3.44 -11.67 -12.38
CA ILE A 77 2.72 -12.45 -13.40
C ILE A 77 3.68 -12.78 -14.53
N ASP A 78 3.96 -14.07 -14.71
CA ASP A 78 4.60 -14.57 -15.92
C ASP A 78 3.57 -14.74 -17.03
N TRP A 79 3.63 -13.86 -18.03
CA TRP A 79 2.69 -13.83 -19.16
C TRP A 79 2.90 -14.95 -20.18
N SER A 80 4.02 -15.67 -20.11
CA SER A 80 4.26 -16.86 -20.93
C SER A 80 3.43 -18.06 -20.45
N LYS A 81 3.13 -18.13 -19.15
CA LYS A 81 2.26 -19.14 -18.55
C LYS A 81 0.82 -19.01 -19.08
N ARG A 82 0.17 -20.17 -19.23
CA ARG A 82 -1.22 -20.31 -19.70
C ARG A 82 -2.02 -21.19 -18.75
N GLY A 83 -3.35 -21.10 -18.81
CA GLY A 83 -4.29 -21.94 -18.07
C GLY A 83 -4.40 -21.61 -16.58
N PHE A 84 -3.97 -20.43 -16.13
CA PHE A 84 -4.11 -20.02 -14.73
C PHE A 84 -5.44 -19.30 -14.48
N TYR A 85 -5.97 -19.41 -13.27
CA TYR A 85 -7.22 -18.76 -12.88
C TYR A 85 -7.12 -17.24 -13.05
N GLY A 86 -8.13 -16.66 -13.70
CA GLY A 86 -8.17 -15.22 -14.00
C GLY A 86 -7.33 -14.78 -15.20
N GLU A 87 -6.72 -15.70 -15.97
CA GLU A 87 -5.90 -15.35 -17.15
C GLU A 87 -6.65 -14.46 -18.15
N GLU A 88 -7.85 -14.86 -18.56
CA GLU A 88 -8.62 -14.14 -19.58
C GLU A 88 -8.93 -12.70 -19.13
N ALA A 89 -9.42 -12.55 -17.89
CA ALA A 89 -9.73 -11.26 -17.29
C ALA A 89 -8.48 -10.35 -17.19
N LEU A 90 -7.35 -10.88 -16.73
CA LEU A 90 -6.10 -10.12 -16.63
C LEU A 90 -5.57 -9.72 -18.02
N ARG A 91 -5.69 -10.58 -19.01
CA ARG A 91 -5.32 -10.25 -20.39
C ARG A 91 -6.26 -9.21 -21.00
N ALA A 92 -7.55 -9.25 -20.68
CA ALA A 92 -8.50 -8.20 -21.08
C ALA A 92 -8.10 -6.84 -20.49
N CYS A 93 -7.88 -6.75 -19.17
CA CYS A 93 -7.38 -5.51 -18.54
C CYS A 93 -6.12 -4.98 -19.20
N ARG A 94 -5.19 -5.87 -19.59
CA ARG A 94 -3.94 -5.46 -20.24
C ARG A 94 -4.16 -4.90 -21.65
N ARG A 95 -5.12 -5.43 -22.41
CA ARG A 95 -5.45 -4.95 -23.76
C ARG A 95 -6.23 -3.64 -23.71
N GLU A 96 -7.18 -3.54 -22.78
CA GLU A 96 -8.10 -2.40 -22.67
C GLU A 96 -7.46 -1.20 -21.96
N GLY A 97 -6.42 -1.44 -21.16
CA GLY A 97 -5.82 -0.44 -20.30
C GLY A 97 -6.53 -0.36 -18.95
N LEU A 98 -5.89 0.32 -18.00
CA LEU A 98 -6.38 0.42 -16.63
C LEU A 98 -7.02 1.78 -16.42
N ARG A 99 -8.27 1.80 -15.94
CA ARG A 99 -8.91 3.03 -15.46
C ARG A 99 -8.29 3.51 -14.16
N TRP A 100 -8.04 2.59 -13.23
CA TRP A 100 -7.51 2.90 -11.89
C TRP A 100 -6.07 2.42 -11.77
N VAL A 101 -5.23 3.21 -11.10
CA VAL A 101 -3.87 2.81 -10.75
C VAL A 101 -3.61 3.11 -9.28
N ARG A 102 -2.91 2.18 -8.60
CA ARG A 102 -2.51 2.38 -7.21
C ARG A 102 -1.28 3.28 -7.15
N VAL A 103 -1.37 4.33 -6.35
CA VAL A 103 -0.31 5.33 -6.13
C VAL A 103 -0.18 5.66 -4.64
N GLY A 104 0.93 6.29 -4.27
CA GLY A 104 1.11 6.86 -2.95
C GLY A 104 0.58 8.29 -2.88
N VAL A 105 0.13 8.68 -1.69
CA VAL A 105 -0.22 10.05 -1.31
C VAL A 105 0.64 10.44 -0.12
N GLU A 106 1.47 11.46 -0.30
CA GLU A 106 2.26 12.06 0.79
C GLU A 106 1.65 13.42 1.17
N MET A 107 1.22 13.58 2.41
CA MET A 107 0.62 14.84 2.86
C MET A 107 1.67 15.97 2.86
N LYS A 108 1.27 17.18 2.41
CA LYS A 108 2.16 18.34 2.46
C LYS A 108 2.49 18.70 3.91
N LYS A 109 3.62 19.37 4.13
CA LYS A 109 4.06 19.79 5.48
C LYS A 109 2.99 20.60 6.24
N SER A 110 2.27 21.48 5.54
CA SER A 110 1.15 22.27 6.11
C SER A 110 0.00 21.39 6.64
N HIS A 111 -0.16 20.18 6.09
CA HIS A 111 -1.18 19.20 6.46
C HIS A 111 -0.56 17.91 7.03
N ALA A 112 0.66 17.96 7.58
CA ALA A 112 1.38 16.76 8.00
C ALA A 112 0.65 15.92 9.06
N ARG A 113 -0.23 16.56 9.85
CA ARG A 113 -1.05 15.89 10.88
C ARG A 113 -2.33 15.27 10.35
N PHE A 114 -2.72 15.58 9.11
CA PHE A 114 -3.85 14.93 8.47
C PHE A 114 -3.41 13.51 8.07
N VAL A 115 -4.09 12.48 8.57
CA VAL A 115 -3.74 11.08 8.29
C VAL A 115 -4.81 10.51 7.35
N PRO A 116 -4.45 10.17 6.09
CA PRO A 116 -5.37 9.49 5.18
C PRO A 116 -5.86 8.16 5.77
N ARG A 117 -7.13 7.83 5.56
CA ARG A 117 -7.72 6.54 5.96
C ARG A 117 -8.53 5.94 4.81
N GLY A 118 -8.74 4.63 4.87
CA GLY A 118 -9.50 3.91 3.86
C GLY A 118 -10.88 4.53 3.63
N GLY A 119 -11.24 4.76 2.37
CA GLY A 119 -12.51 5.36 1.95
C GLY A 119 -12.47 6.89 1.81
N TYR A 120 -11.40 7.56 2.22
CA TYR A 120 -11.28 9.01 2.00
C TYR A 120 -11.16 9.30 0.50
N LYS A 121 -11.80 10.39 0.07
CA LYS A 121 -11.82 10.79 -1.34
C LYS A 121 -10.51 11.46 -1.73
N VAL A 122 -10.10 11.25 -2.97
CA VAL A 122 -8.97 11.96 -3.60
C VAL A 122 -9.53 12.89 -4.67
N LEU A 123 -9.23 14.17 -4.56
CA LEU A 123 -9.70 15.21 -5.48
C LEU A 123 -8.52 15.87 -6.21
N VAL A 124 -8.75 16.23 -7.48
CA VAL A 124 -7.93 17.14 -8.29
C VAL A 124 -8.86 18.23 -8.81
N ASP A 125 -8.57 19.50 -8.53
CA ASP A 125 -9.40 20.65 -8.91
C ASP A 125 -10.90 20.42 -8.62
N ASP A 126 -11.21 19.99 -7.39
CA ASP A 126 -12.56 19.65 -6.91
C ASP A 126 -13.27 18.45 -7.59
N VAL A 127 -12.62 17.80 -8.55
CA VAL A 127 -13.12 16.56 -9.16
C VAL A 127 -12.69 15.36 -8.34
N GLU A 128 -13.62 14.50 -7.94
CA GLU A 128 -13.31 13.22 -7.30
C GLU A 128 -12.66 12.26 -8.32
N VAL A 129 -11.39 11.93 -8.09
CA VAL A 129 -10.56 11.14 -9.01
C VAL A 129 -10.10 9.82 -8.40
N GLY A 130 -10.55 9.48 -7.20
CA GLY A 130 -10.08 8.27 -6.53
C GLY A 130 -10.43 8.18 -5.06
N TRP A 131 -9.88 7.16 -4.41
CA TRP A 131 -10.07 6.91 -2.99
C TRP A 131 -8.83 6.31 -2.34
N VAL A 132 -8.64 6.62 -1.06
CA VAL A 132 -7.58 6.06 -0.21
C VAL A 132 -7.95 4.63 0.18
N THR A 133 -6.99 3.70 0.14
CA THR A 133 -7.16 2.30 0.53
C THR A 133 -6.56 2.01 1.91
N SER A 134 -5.41 2.60 2.19
CA SER A 134 -4.74 2.54 3.50
C SER A 134 -4.01 3.83 3.79
N GLY A 135 -3.77 4.11 5.07
CA GLY A 135 -2.96 5.25 5.45
C GLY A 135 -2.61 5.27 6.92
N THR A 136 -1.52 5.95 7.23
CA THR A 136 -0.90 6.02 8.55
C THR A 136 -0.14 7.35 8.71
N PHE A 137 0.34 7.62 9.92
CA PHE A 137 1.37 8.62 10.12
C PHE A 137 2.74 7.93 10.02
N SER A 138 3.60 8.41 9.11
CA SER A 138 4.98 7.94 9.00
C SER A 138 5.86 8.67 10.02
N PRO A 139 6.47 7.97 11.00
CA PRO A 139 7.42 8.57 11.93
C PRO A 139 8.70 9.01 11.22
N VAL A 140 9.10 8.32 10.15
CA VAL A 140 10.32 8.65 9.38
C VAL A 140 10.14 9.94 8.57
N LEU A 141 8.99 10.11 7.92
CA LEU A 141 8.68 11.29 7.10
C LEU A 141 8.04 12.44 7.88
N GLY A 142 7.62 12.17 9.12
CA GLY A 142 6.98 13.13 10.03
C GLY A 142 5.62 13.63 9.54
N ARG A 143 4.88 12.83 8.77
CA ARG A 143 3.63 13.23 8.10
C ARG A 143 2.70 12.06 7.80
N GLY A 144 1.43 12.37 7.57
CA GLY A 144 0.47 11.44 7.00
C GLY A 144 0.91 10.94 5.63
N ILE A 145 0.76 9.64 5.40
CA ILE A 145 0.92 8.99 4.10
C ILE A 145 -0.21 8.00 3.89
N GLY A 146 -0.55 7.72 2.63
CA GLY A 146 -1.56 6.75 2.29
C GLY A 146 -1.40 6.16 0.90
N GLN A 147 -1.95 4.98 0.70
CA GLN A 147 -2.09 4.39 -0.63
C GLN A 147 -3.49 4.71 -1.15
N ALA A 148 -3.61 4.95 -2.45
CA ALA A 148 -4.88 5.27 -3.07
C ALA A 148 -4.99 4.63 -4.45
N TYR A 149 -6.21 4.35 -4.87
CA TYR A 149 -6.52 4.21 -6.30
C TYR A 149 -6.89 5.57 -6.85
N VAL A 150 -6.24 5.95 -7.94
CA VAL A 150 -6.51 7.19 -8.67
C VAL A 150 -6.78 6.83 -10.12
N ASP A 151 -7.71 7.54 -10.74
CA ASP A 151 -7.98 7.42 -12.17
C ASP A 151 -6.70 7.75 -12.96
N THR A 152 -6.31 6.88 -13.88
CA THR A 152 -5.02 6.97 -14.59
C THR A 152 -4.83 8.29 -15.33
N ARG A 153 -5.91 8.97 -15.71
CA ARG A 153 -5.89 10.30 -16.34
C ARG A 153 -5.34 11.39 -15.42
N TYR A 154 -5.39 11.19 -14.11
CA TYR A 154 -4.98 12.15 -13.07
C TYR A 154 -3.75 11.68 -12.27
N ALA A 155 -3.22 10.49 -12.55
CA ALA A 155 -2.12 9.89 -11.80
C ALA A 155 -0.74 10.46 -12.17
N ILE A 156 -0.59 11.78 -12.08
CA ILE A 156 0.65 12.49 -12.39
C ILE A 156 1.47 12.64 -11.10
N PHE A 157 2.64 12.00 -11.02
CA PHE A 157 3.48 12.10 -9.83
C PHE A 157 4.00 13.52 -9.61
N GLY A 158 3.98 13.96 -8.36
CA GLY A 158 4.31 15.32 -7.94
C GLY A 158 3.10 16.27 -7.91
N GLU A 159 2.01 15.92 -8.57
CA GLU A 159 0.77 16.70 -8.63
C GLU A 159 0.14 16.84 -7.24
N THR A 160 -0.47 18.00 -6.97
CA THR A 160 -1.18 18.24 -5.72
C THR A 160 -2.56 17.58 -5.78
N VAL A 161 -2.94 16.92 -4.69
CA VAL A 161 -4.29 16.38 -4.52
C VAL A 161 -4.87 16.81 -3.19
N THR A 162 -6.19 16.89 -3.13
CA THR A 162 -6.92 17.13 -1.89
C THR A 162 -7.52 15.81 -1.40
N ILE A 163 -7.21 15.46 -0.16
CA ILE A 163 -7.82 14.32 0.53
C ILE A 163 -8.97 14.82 1.38
N VAL A 164 -10.15 14.22 1.24
CA VAL A 164 -11.36 14.59 1.98
C VAL A 164 -11.80 13.42 2.86
N ASP A 165 -11.95 13.67 4.16
CA ASP A 165 -12.43 12.67 5.11
C ASP A 165 -13.97 12.54 5.12
N GLU A 166 -14.48 11.61 5.92
CA GLU A 166 -15.91 11.35 6.05
C GLU A 166 -16.71 12.53 6.67
N ARG A 167 -16.01 13.52 7.23
CA ARG A 167 -16.59 14.71 7.87
C ARG A 167 -16.43 15.97 7.00
N GLY A 168 -15.89 15.82 5.79
CA GLY A 168 -15.64 16.94 4.87
C GLY A 168 -14.40 17.76 5.20
N ARG A 169 -13.55 17.33 6.15
CA ARG A 169 -12.26 18.01 6.38
C ARG A 169 -11.31 17.65 5.26
N THR A 170 -10.55 18.65 4.82
CA THR A 170 -9.62 18.51 3.71
C THR A 170 -8.17 18.55 4.18
N GLY A 171 -7.30 17.86 3.45
CA GLY A 171 -5.86 17.98 3.59
C GLY A 171 -5.18 17.89 2.23
N GLU A 172 -4.19 18.73 1.99
CA GLU A 172 -3.43 18.67 0.74
C GLU A 172 -2.27 17.67 0.83
N GLY A 173 -2.15 16.83 -0.19
CA GLY A 173 -1.04 15.92 -0.41
C GLY A 173 -0.45 16.03 -1.81
N LYS A 174 0.48 15.14 -2.10
CA LYS A 174 1.05 14.94 -3.43
C LYS A 174 0.98 13.48 -3.82
N LEU A 175 0.71 13.22 -5.10
CA LEU A 175 0.87 11.88 -5.64
C LEU A 175 2.35 11.53 -5.75
N VAL A 176 2.73 10.35 -5.29
CA VAL A 176 4.10 9.84 -5.32
C VAL A 176 4.13 8.39 -5.78
N ASP A 177 5.28 7.96 -6.31
CA ASP A 177 5.52 6.54 -6.52
C ASP A 177 6.00 5.87 -5.23
N PHE A 178 5.88 4.55 -5.16
CA PHE A 178 6.43 3.74 -4.08
C PHE A 178 7.91 3.38 -4.32
N PRO A 179 8.69 3.13 -3.26
CA PRO A 179 8.36 3.33 -1.85
C PRO A 179 8.35 4.81 -1.44
N PHE A 180 7.68 5.16 -0.35
CA PHE A 180 7.72 6.52 0.20
C PHE A 180 9.09 6.85 0.80
N ILE A 181 9.77 5.84 1.34
CA ILE A 181 11.11 5.97 1.91
C ILE A 181 12.09 5.29 0.96
N LYS A 182 13.11 6.04 0.54
CA LYS A 182 14.27 5.50 -0.19
C LYS A 182 15.40 5.22 0.80
N LYS A 183 16.06 4.08 0.64
CA LYS A 183 17.34 3.78 1.30
C LYS A 183 18.50 4.23 0.44
#